data_AF-A0A382CPZ9-F1
#
_entry.id   AF-A0A382CPZ9-F1
#
_cell.length_a   1.000
_cell.length_b   1.000
_cell.length_c   1.000
_cell.angle_alpha   90.00
_cell.angle_beta   90.00
_cell.angle_gamma   90.00
#
_symmetry.space_group_name_H-M   'P 1'
#
loop_
_entity.id
_entity.type
_entity.pdbx_description
1 polymer ?
#
loop_
_entity_poly.entity_id
_entity_poly.type
_entity_poly.pdbx_seq_one_letter_code
_entity_poly.pdbx_strand_id
1 'polypeptide(L)'
;MLINDTLHTTSPLRQRIRDYYRISESVAVDQILPIAEVNPRARSRAWERARKMVLQIRREQEGHGGVDALLNEYSLSTAEGVVLMCLAEALLRVPDKATQDELIRDKLSQGQWTPHLGNSESLFVNASAWGLLFTGNMVNYADKRKKEQFGLLKQTLGRLGEPVIRRAMNIAMRVMGRQFVMGETIEDAVDRAKEKETKGYVYSYDMLGEGARTMRDAERYYDAYVKAIKVIG
;
A
#
# COMPACT_ATOMS: atom_id res chain seq x y z
N MET A 1 -5.41 14.56 -26.59
CA MET A 1 -6.29 15.53 -27.28
C MET A 1 -6.87 16.44 -26.21
N LEU A 2 -6.30 17.63 -26.03
CA LEU A 2 -6.87 18.64 -25.12
C LEU A 2 -7.94 19.37 -25.93
N ILE A 3 -9.22 19.16 -25.59
CA ILE A 3 -10.34 19.88 -26.20
C ILE A 3 -10.26 21.32 -25.68
N ASN A 4 -10.00 22.28 -26.58
CA ASN A 4 -9.94 23.71 -26.25
C ASN A 4 -11.30 24.40 -26.36
N ASP A 5 -12.35 23.67 -26.74
CA ASP A 5 -13.71 24.20 -26.87
C ASP A 5 -14.50 24.08 -25.57
N THR A 6 -15.36 25.07 -25.32
CA THR A 6 -16.32 25.04 -24.20
C THR A 6 -17.36 23.94 -24.43
N LEU A 7 -17.26 22.88 -23.62
CA LEU A 7 -18.20 21.78 -23.63
C LEU A 7 -19.51 22.22 -22.96
N HIS A 8 -20.56 22.40 -23.74
CA HIS A 8 -21.90 22.70 -23.24
C HIS A 8 -22.76 21.45 -23.08
N THR A 9 -23.67 21.46 -22.11
CA THR A 9 -24.63 20.39 -21.85
C THR A 9 -25.99 20.96 -21.48
N THR A 10 -27.06 20.26 -21.88
CA THR A 10 -28.45 20.64 -21.63
C THR A 10 -28.86 20.52 -20.16
N SER A 11 -28.15 19.72 -19.37
CA SER A 11 -28.43 19.54 -17.94
C SER A 11 -27.76 20.66 -17.13
N PRO A 12 -28.52 21.50 -16.40
CA PRO A 12 -27.95 22.59 -15.61
C PRO A 12 -26.94 22.10 -14.56
N LEU A 13 -27.18 20.94 -13.95
CA LEU A 13 -26.25 20.33 -12.97
C LEU A 13 -24.94 19.89 -13.62
N ARG A 14 -25.01 19.24 -14.80
CA ARG A 14 -23.81 18.82 -15.53
C ARG A 14 -23.03 20.02 -16.04
N GLN A 15 -23.70 21.09 -16.43
CA GLN A 15 -23.05 22.34 -16.86
C GLN A 15 -22.28 22.94 -15.68
N ARG A 16 -22.90 23.00 -14.50
CA ARG A 16 -22.24 23.48 -13.28
C ARG A 16 -21.00 22.67 -12.90
N ILE A 17 -20.99 21.34 -13.06
CA ILE A 17 -19.77 20.54 -12.84
C ILE A 17 -18.65 20.95 -13.80
N ARG A 18 -18.97 21.19 -15.09
CA ARG A 18 -17.98 21.59 -16.10
C ARG A 18 -17.43 22.99 -15.83
N ASP A 19 -18.32 23.92 -15.51
CA ASP A 19 -17.94 25.32 -15.22
C ASP A 19 -16.96 25.38 -14.04
N TYR A 20 -17.05 24.42 -13.11
CA TYR A 20 -16.23 24.32 -11.91
C TYR A 20 -14.96 23.47 -12.08
N TYR A 21 -14.70 22.94 -13.27
CA TYR A 21 -13.60 22.00 -13.49
C TYR A 21 -12.21 22.63 -13.29
N ARG A 22 -12.06 23.92 -13.63
CA ARG A 22 -10.80 24.67 -13.51
C ARG A 22 -11.02 26.13 -13.07
N ILE A 23 -12.00 26.36 -12.20
CA ILE A 23 -12.17 27.69 -11.60
C ILE A 23 -10.94 28.08 -10.80
N SER A 24 -10.73 29.38 -10.59
CA SER A 24 -9.66 29.82 -9.71
C SER A 24 -9.90 29.30 -8.30
N GLU A 25 -8.82 28.93 -7.63
CA GLU A 25 -8.87 28.46 -6.24
C GLU A 25 -9.54 29.49 -5.32
N SER A 26 -9.26 30.79 -5.52
CA SER A 26 -9.90 31.87 -4.77
C SER A 26 -11.43 31.82 -4.86
N VAL A 27 -11.97 31.65 -6.07
CA VAL A 27 -13.42 31.55 -6.29
C VAL A 27 -13.99 30.28 -5.66
N ALA A 28 -13.27 29.16 -5.69
CA ALA A 28 -13.71 27.95 -5.02
C ALA A 28 -13.76 28.12 -3.50
N VAL A 29 -12.72 28.73 -2.92
CA VAL A 29 -12.61 28.98 -1.47
C VAL A 29 -13.69 29.94 -0.99
N ASP A 30 -13.92 31.05 -1.70
CA ASP A 30 -14.95 32.03 -1.36
C ASP A 30 -16.36 31.42 -1.33
N GLN A 31 -16.61 30.39 -2.15
CA GLN A 31 -17.89 29.68 -2.18
C GLN A 31 -18.01 28.58 -1.13
N ILE A 32 -16.92 27.89 -0.79
CA ILE A 32 -16.93 26.77 0.16
C ILE A 32 -16.89 27.26 1.61
N LEU A 33 -16.12 28.32 1.90
CA LEU A 33 -15.92 28.82 3.26
C LEU A 33 -17.22 29.10 4.01
N PRO A 34 -18.22 29.82 3.44
CA PRO A 34 -19.46 30.09 4.15
C PRO A 34 -20.26 28.83 4.50
N ILE A 35 -20.14 27.76 3.70
CA ILE A 35 -20.82 26.49 3.91
C ILE A 35 -20.08 25.65 4.96
N ALA A 36 -18.76 25.76 5.00
CA ALA A 36 -17.89 25.06 5.94
C ALA A 36 -17.79 25.75 7.32
N GLU A 37 -18.28 26.98 7.44
CA GLU A 37 -18.19 27.75 8.68
C GLU A 37 -19.03 27.11 9.80
N VAL A 38 -18.39 26.92 10.95
CA VAL A 38 -19.02 26.34 12.14
C VAL A 38 -18.91 27.30 13.31
N ASN A 39 -19.95 27.33 14.15
CA ASN A 39 -19.93 28.20 15.32
C ASN A 39 -18.78 27.81 16.30
N PRO A 40 -18.32 28.75 17.15
CA PRO A 40 -17.19 28.52 18.05
C PRO A 40 -17.35 27.30 18.99
N ARG A 41 -18.59 26.99 19.40
CA ARG A 41 -18.87 25.83 20.25
C ARG A 41 -18.66 24.51 19.48
N ALA A 42 -19.14 24.43 18.24
CA ALA A 42 -18.93 23.26 17.38
C ALA A 42 -17.44 23.06 17.08
N ARG A 43 -16.71 24.15 16.78
CA ARG A 43 -15.26 24.13 16.57
C ARG A 43 -14.50 23.58 17.79
N SER A 44 -14.83 24.05 18.99
CA SER A 44 -14.21 23.57 20.24
C SER A 44 -14.48 22.08 20.48
N ARG A 45 -15.72 21.61 20.28
CA ARG A 45 -16.06 20.18 20.40
C ARG A 45 -15.31 19.31 19.38
N ALA A 46 -15.23 19.78 18.12
CA ALA A 46 -14.49 19.08 17.07
C ALA A 46 -13.00 18.95 17.42
N TRP A 47 -12.40 20.04 17.91
CA TRP A 47 -11.00 20.04 18.34
C TRP A 47 -10.73 19.06 19.48
N GLU A 48 -11.55 19.06 20.53
CA GLU A 48 -11.34 18.15 21.67
C GLU A 48 -11.54 16.69 21.25
N ARG A 49 -12.52 16.41 20.40
CA ARG A 49 -12.73 15.06 19.86
C ARG A 49 -11.53 14.61 19.02
N ALA A 50 -11.05 15.45 18.11
CA ALA A 50 -9.88 15.17 17.29
C ALA A 50 -8.64 14.91 18.16
N ARG A 51 -8.41 15.75 19.17
CA ARG A 51 -7.31 15.58 20.12
C ARG A 51 -7.37 14.25 20.85
N LYS A 52 -8.53 13.86 21.37
CA LYS A 52 -8.73 12.56 22.04
C LYS A 52 -8.41 11.39 21.11
N MET A 53 -8.92 11.44 19.87
CA MET A 53 -8.66 10.39 18.87
C MET A 53 -7.17 10.28 18.54
N VAL A 54 -6.48 11.41 18.31
CA VAL A 54 -5.03 11.41 18.01
C VAL A 54 -4.22 10.87 19.18
N LEU A 55 -4.53 11.26 20.42
CA LEU A 55 -3.83 10.75 21.61
C LEU A 55 -4.06 9.25 21.81
N GLN A 56 -5.27 8.77 21.54
CA GLN A 56 -5.58 7.34 21.61
C GLN A 56 -4.80 6.56 20.54
N ILE A 57 -4.82 7.01 19.28
CA ILE A 57 -4.07 6.38 18.18
C ILE A 57 -2.58 6.29 18.52
N ARG A 58 -1.97 7.37 19.04
CA ARG A 58 -0.55 7.37 19.42
C ARG A 58 -0.24 6.37 20.51
N ARG A 59 -1.08 6.27 21.55
CA ARG A 59 -0.92 5.30 22.64
C ARG A 59 -1.08 3.86 22.15
N GLU A 60 -2.01 3.60 21.24
CA GLU A 60 -2.23 2.25 20.70
C GLU A 60 -1.12 1.82 19.71
N GLN A 61 -0.43 2.79 19.07
CA GLN A 61 0.72 2.53 18.21
C GLN A 61 2.00 2.20 19.00
N GLU A 62 2.13 2.65 20.25
CA GLU A 62 3.21 2.27 21.18
C GLU A 62 3.10 0.78 21.56
N GLY A 63 3.53 -0.11 20.65
CA GLY A 63 3.52 -1.56 20.84
C GLY A 63 3.37 -2.38 19.55
N HIS A 64 2.91 -1.78 18.46
CA HIS A 64 2.75 -2.45 17.16
C HIS A 64 4.01 -2.31 16.29
N GLY A 65 5.15 -2.68 16.87
CA GLY A 65 6.45 -2.70 16.19
C GLY A 65 6.50 -3.74 15.08
N GLY A 66 6.04 -3.37 13.88
CA GLY A 66 6.16 -4.19 12.67
C GLY A 66 7.48 -3.93 11.96
N VAL A 67 7.50 -2.84 11.20
CA VAL A 67 8.58 -2.49 10.28
C VAL A 67 9.69 -1.68 10.97
N ASP A 68 9.33 -0.68 11.78
CA ASP A 68 10.30 0.13 12.54
C ASP A 68 11.03 -0.69 13.62
N ALA A 69 10.35 -1.66 14.21
CA ALA A 69 10.98 -2.59 15.15
C ALA A 69 12.01 -3.47 14.46
N LEU A 70 11.74 -3.96 13.25
CA LEU A 70 12.72 -4.73 12.46
C LEU A 70 13.96 -3.89 12.13
N LEU A 71 13.77 -2.62 11.74
CA LEU A 71 14.89 -1.72 11.48
C LEU A 71 15.74 -1.50 12.73
N ASN A 72 15.11 -1.25 13.86
CA ASN A 72 15.81 -1.01 15.12
C ASN A 72 16.50 -2.27 15.67
N GLU A 73 15.81 -3.42 15.66
CA GLU A 73 16.32 -4.70 16.18
C GLU A 73 17.59 -5.15 15.45
N TYR A 74 17.65 -4.96 14.13
CA TYR A 74 18.80 -5.37 13.31
C TYR A 74 19.71 -4.19 12.90
N SER A 75 19.46 -2.99 13.44
CA SER A 75 20.19 -1.76 13.11
C SER A 75 20.34 -1.58 11.60
N LEU A 76 19.23 -1.69 10.89
CA LEU A 76 19.18 -1.55 9.43
C LEU A 76 19.02 -0.09 9.07
N SER A 77 19.77 0.38 8.09
CA SER A 77 19.43 1.66 7.47
C SER A 77 18.10 1.53 6.71
N THR A 78 17.43 2.65 6.44
CA THR A 78 16.22 2.66 5.62
C THR A 78 16.44 2.03 4.25
N ALA A 79 17.60 2.25 3.63
CA ALA A 79 17.93 1.66 2.33
C ALA A 79 18.08 0.12 2.43
N GLU A 80 18.67 -0.38 3.51
CA GLU A 80 18.77 -1.82 3.78
C GLU A 80 17.39 -2.42 4.04
N GLY A 81 16.51 -1.72 4.76
CA GLY A 81 15.13 -2.11 5.01
C GLY A 81 14.32 -2.26 3.72
N VAL A 82 14.39 -1.27 2.82
CA VAL A 82 13.70 -1.32 1.51
C VAL A 82 14.14 -2.54 0.71
N VAL A 83 15.45 -2.78 0.65
CA VAL A 83 16.04 -3.90 -0.09
C VAL A 83 15.62 -5.25 0.52
N LEU A 84 15.63 -5.35 1.86
CA LEU A 84 15.20 -6.54 2.58
C LEU A 84 13.71 -6.86 2.36
N MET A 85 12.85 -5.83 2.29
CA MET A 85 11.43 -6.03 2.01
C MET A 85 11.16 -6.39 0.56
N CYS A 86 11.94 -5.85 -0.39
CA CYS A 86 11.90 -6.27 -1.78
C CYS A 86 12.24 -7.76 -1.94
N LEU A 87 13.29 -8.22 -1.23
CA LEU A 87 13.63 -9.65 -1.19
C LEU A 87 12.51 -10.48 -0.56
N ALA A 88 11.97 -10.04 0.57
CA ALA A 88 10.88 -10.71 1.25
C ALA A 88 9.64 -10.86 0.34
N GLU A 89 9.28 -9.82 -0.40
CA GLU A 89 8.19 -9.86 -1.38
C GLU A 89 8.48 -10.85 -2.52
N ALA A 90 9.69 -10.82 -3.08
CA ALA A 90 10.07 -11.73 -4.15
C ALA A 90 10.01 -13.20 -3.70
N LEU A 91 10.46 -13.49 -2.47
CA LEU A 91 10.36 -14.83 -1.89
C LEU A 91 8.91 -15.26 -1.67
N LEU A 92 8.00 -14.32 -1.39
CA LEU A 92 6.56 -14.63 -1.22
C LEU A 92 5.84 -14.94 -2.54
N ARG A 93 6.46 -14.66 -3.69
CA ARG A 93 5.96 -15.11 -5.00
C ARG A 93 6.27 -16.58 -5.28
N VAL A 94 7.11 -17.22 -4.47
CA VAL A 94 7.34 -18.67 -4.54
C VAL A 94 6.13 -19.38 -3.91
N PRO A 95 5.37 -20.16 -4.68
CA PRO A 95 4.05 -20.65 -4.25
C PRO A 95 4.13 -21.74 -3.15
N ASP A 96 5.22 -22.49 -3.07
CA ASP A 96 5.37 -23.55 -2.08
C ASP A 96 6.43 -23.21 -1.02
N LYS A 97 6.08 -23.50 0.24
CA LYS A 97 6.90 -23.17 1.41
C LYS A 97 8.22 -23.95 1.45
N ALA A 98 8.24 -25.18 0.93
CA ALA A 98 9.43 -26.02 0.93
C ALA A 98 10.54 -25.44 0.03
N THR A 99 10.20 -25.05 -1.20
CA THR A 99 11.12 -24.39 -2.14
C THR A 99 11.54 -23.02 -1.63
N GLN A 100 10.63 -22.29 -0.99
CA GLN A 100 10.98 -21.02 -0.34
C GLN A 100 12.03 -21.21 0.77
N ASP A 101 11.85 -22.20 1.64
CA ASP A 101 12.80 -22.54 2.71
C ASP A 101 14.15 -23.05 2.17
N GLU A 102 14.12 -23.86 1.12
CA GLU A 102 15.31 -24.36 0.44
C GLU A 102 16.09 -23.23 -0.23
N LEU A 103 15.42 -22.28 -0.88
CA LEU A 103 16.05 -21.08 -1.46
C LEU A 103 16.74 -20.24 -0.38
N ILE A 104 16.06 -20.00 0.75
CA ILE A 104 16.62 -19.26 1.90
C ILE A 104 17.89 -19.94 2.41
N ARG A 105 17.81 -21.26 2.63
CA ARG A 105 18.90 -22.04 3.21
C ARG A 105 20.08 -22.22 2.26
N ASP A 106 19.83 -22.58 1.01
CA ASP A 106 20.88 -22.99 0.07
C ASP A 106 21.51 -21.80 -0.68
N LYS A 107 20.69 -20.85 -1.14
CA LYS A 107 21.15 -19.75 -2.00
C LYS A 107 21.40 -18.45 -1.25
N LEU A 108 20.63 -18.16 -0.20
CA LEU A 108 20.76 -16.87 0.50
C LEU A 108 21.80 -16.91 1.63
N SER A 109 21.91 -18.02 2.35
CA SER A 109 22.85 -18.15 3.48
C SER A 109 24.31 -18.34 3.04
N GLN A 110 24.55 -18.95 1.86
CA GLN A 110 25.90 -19.30 1.38
C GLN A 110 26.54 -18.25 0.46
N GLY A 111 25.89 -17.10 0.24
CA GLY A 111 26.48 -15.98 -0.50
C GLY A 111 26.63 -16.18 -2.02
N GLN A 112 26.12 -17.26 -2.61
CA GLN A 112 26.20 -17.55 -4.04
C GLN A 112 25.03 -16.94 -4.83
N TRP A 113 25.06 -15.61 -4.96
CA TRP A 113 23.97 -14.81 -5.53
C TRP A 113 24.11 -14.50 -7.03
N THR A 114 25.22 -14.89 -7.64
CA THR A 114 25.74 -14.28 -8.88
C THR A 114 25.01 -14.66 -10.18
N PRO A 115 24.48 -15.88 -10.42
CA PRO A 115 23.94 -16.18 -11.75
C PRO A 115 22.45 -15.89 -11.93
N HIS A 116 21.66 -15.70 -10.85
CA HIS A 116 20.18 -15.73 -10.96
C HIS A 116 19.47 -14.42 -10.60
N LEU A 117 20.10 -13.52 -9.83
CA LEU A 117 19.48 -12.22 -9.51
C LEU A 117 19.70 -11.17 -10.61
N GLY A 118 20.78 -11.26 -11.39
CA GLY A 118 21.15 -10.26 -12.40
C GLY A 118 20.21 -10.18 -13.62
N ASN A 119 19.41 -11.23 -13.85
CA ASN A 119 18.50 -11.33 -15.01
C ASN A 119 17.03 -11.09 -14.67
N SER A 120 16.69 -10.82 -13.40
CA SER A 120 15.30 -10.54 -13.03
C SER A 120 15.07 -9.04 -12.91
N GLU A 121 14.34 -8.47 -13.88
CA GLU A 121 13.80 -7.11 -13.78
C GLU A 121 12.84 -6.94 -12.57
N SER A 122 12.48 -8.04 -11.91
CA SER A 122 11.37 -8.13 -10.96
C SER A 122 11.69 -7.82 -9.49
N LEU A 123 12.96 -7.83 -9.04
CA LEU A 123 13.26 -7.76 -7.59
C LEU A 123 13.00 -6.39 -6.97
N PHE A 124 13.18 -5.31 -7.75
CA PHE A 124 13.05 -3.94 -7.25
C PHE A 124 11.81 -3.22 -7.79
N VAL A 125 10.86 -3.95 -8.40
CA VAL A 125 9.66 -3.37 -9.03
C VAL A 125 8.83 -2.55 -8.04
N ASN A 126 8.82 -2.95 -6.77
CA ASN A 126 8.07 -2.29 -5.70
C ASN A 126 8.95 -1.54 -4.70
N ALA A 127 10.22 -1.25 -5.04
CA ALA A 127 11.13 -0.54 -4.14
C ALA A 127 10.61 0.85 -3.72
N SER A 128 9.87 1.52 -4.60
CA SER A 128 9.24 2.81 -4.27
C SER A 128 8.06 2.67 -3.30
N ALA A 129 7.31 1.57 -3.35
CA ALA A 129 6.22 1.31 -2.38
C ALA A 129 6.79 1.04 -0.98
N TRP A 130 7.82 0.20 -0.90
CA TRP A 130 8.54 -0.03 0.36
C TRP A 130 9.26 1.24 0.83
N GLY A 131 9.92 1.98 -0.07
CA GLY A 131 10.56 3.26 0.23
C GLY A 131 9.60 4.27 0.84
N LEU A 132 8.38 4.38 0.31
CA LEU A 132 7.32 5.20 0.87
C LEU A 132 6.92 4.73 2.26
N LEU A 133 6.76 3.41 2.46
CA LEU A 133 6.40 2.84 3.76
C LEU A 133 7.45 3.15 4.84
N PHE A 134 8.74 3.10 4.48
CA PHE A 134 9.84 3.33 5.42
C PHE A 134 10.20 4.79 5.65
N THR A 135 10.03 5.66 4.64
CA THR A 135 10.49 7.07 4.72
C THR A 135 9.36 8.09 4.78
N GLY A 136 8.12 7.68 4.52
CA GLY A 136 6.98 8.57 4.32
C GLY A 136 7.06 9.44 3.06
N ASN A 137 8.12 9.28 2.24
CA ASN A 137 8.33 10.05 1.02
C ASN A 137 8.49 9.14 -0.19
N MET A 138 8.01 9.60 -1.34
CA MET A 138 8.19 8.87 -2.59
C MET A 138 9.64 9.00 -3.05
N VAL A 139 10.42 7.93 -2.88
CA VAL A 139 11.80 7.88 -3.32
C VAL A 139 11.88 7.10 -4.63
N ASN A 140 12.47 7.73 -5.64
CA ASN A 140 12.58 7.17 -6.98
C ASN A 140 13.78 6.20 -7.03
N TYR A 141 13.57 4.98 -6.51
CA TYR A 141 14.59 3.94 -6.46
C TYR A 141 14.74 3.15 -7.78
N ALA A 142 13.78 3.27 -8.71
CA ALA A 142 13.68 2.39 -9.87
C ALA A 142 14.71 2.65 -10.98
N ASP A 143 15.24 3.87 -11.12
CA ASP A 143 15.74 4.27 -12.45
C ASP A 143 17.25 4.51 -12.58
N LYS A 144 18.04 4.57 -11.49
CA LYS A 144 19.46 4.96 -11.63
C LYS A 144 20.55 4.12 -10.97
N ARG A 145 20.27 3.15 -10.08
CA ARG A 145 21.37 2.56 -9.28
C ARG A 145 21.22 1.06 -8.97
N LYS A 146 20.89 0.25 -9.99
CA LYS A 146 20.84 -1.24 -9.85
C LYS A 146 22.12 -1.80 -9.21
N LYS A 147 23.31 -1.36 -9.66
CA LYS A 147 24.60 -1.82 -9.10
C LYS A 147 24.78 -1.46 -7.62
N GLU A 148 24.38 -0.27 -7.19
CA GLU A 148 24.49 0.15 -5.79
C GLU A 148 23.47 -0.58 -4.91
N GLN A 149 22.25 -0.80 -5.41
CA GLN A 149 21.21 -1.58 -4.71
C GLN A 149 21.62 -3.05 -4.56
N PHE A 150 22.22 -3.66 -5.58
CA PHE A 150 22.80 -5.00 -5.48
C PHE A 150 23.99 -5.05 -4.50
N GLY A 151 24.82 -3.98 -4.47
CA GLY A 151 25.90 -3.83 -3.50
C GLY A 151 25.38 -3.75 -2.05
N LEU A 152 24.36 -2.93 -1.82
CA LEU A 152 23.65 -2.84 -0.53
C LEU A 152 23.03 -4.17 -0.15
N LEU A 153 22.29 -4.83 -1.06
CA LEU A 153 21.72 -6.16 -0.83
C LEU A 153 22.79 -7.15 -0.36
N LYS A 154 23.93 -7.23 -1.05
CA LYS A 154 25.04 -8.12 -0.70
C LYS A 154 25.68 -7.79 0.65
N GLN A 155 25.84 -6.50 0.95
CA GLN A 155 26.41 -6.05 2.23
C GLN A 155 25.45 -6.32 3.40
N THR A 156 24.18 -6.03 3.21
CA THR A 156 23.11 -6.27 4.17
C THR A 156 22.95 -7.77 4.44
N LEU A 157 22.83 -8.60 3.42
CA LEU A 157 22.70 -10.07 3.59
C LEU A 157 23.98 -10.74 4.06
N GLY A 158 25.16 -10.20 3.73
CA GLY A 158 26.41 -10.69 4.30
C GLY A 158 26.50 -10.45 5.81
N ARG A 159 25.81 -9.42 6.32
CA ARG A 159 25.69 -9.11 7.75
C ARG A 159 24.52 -9.82 8.42
N LEU A 160 23.44 -10.11 7.69
CA LEU A 160 22.18 -10.62 8.22
C LEU A 160 22.00 -12.12 7.90
N GLY A 161 21.85 -12.95 8.93
CA GLY A 161 21.60 -14.37 8.77
C GLY A 161 20.16 -14.72 8.37
N GLU A 162 19.93 -16.01 8.07
CA GLU A 162 18.61 -16.60 7.80
C GLU A 162 17.48 -16.16 8.75
N PRO A 163 17.69 -16.02 10.08
CA PRO A 163 16.65 -15.56 11.01
C PRO A 163 16.07 -14.19 10.66
N VAL A 164 16.89 -13.27 10.15
CA VAL A 164 16.46 -11.91 9.79
C VAL A 164 15.61 -11.92 8.52
N ILE A 165 16.03 -12.70 7.53
CA ILE A 165 15.28 -12.89 6.28
C ILE A 165 13.90 -13.47 6.59
N ARG A 166 13.84 -14.50 7.45
CA ARG A 166 12.56 -15.09 7.90
C ARG A 166 11.69 -14.08 8.64
N ARG A 167 12.27 -13.23 9.49
CA ARG A 167 11.52 -12.19 10.21
C ARG A 167 10.96 -11.15 9.25
N ALA A 168 11.76 -10.69 8.29
CA ALA A 168 11.34 -9.77 7.25
C ALA A 168 10.20 -10.34 6.39
N MET A 169 10.28 -11.61 6.01
CA MET A 169 9.20 -12.30 5.29
C MET A 169 7.91 -12.37 6.09
N ASN A 170 7.98 -12.70 7.38
CA ASN A 170 6.79 -12.69 8.25
C ASN A 170 6.15 -11.30 8.34
N ILE A 171 6.97 -10.25 8.36
CA ILE A 171 6.48 -8.86 8.35
C ILE A 171 5.89 -8.54 6.98
N ALA A 172 6.56 -8.87 5.87
CA ALA A 172 6.07 -8.64 4.52
C ALA A 172 4.73 -9.35 4.28
N MET A 173 4.57 -10.61 4.74
CA MET A 173 3.30 -11.34 4.70
C MET A 173 2.21 -10.64 5.50
N ARG A 174 2.51 -10.17 6.72
CA ARG A 174 1.54 -9.46 7.55
C ARG A 174 1.14 -8.14 6.93
N VAL A 175 2.10 -7.40 6.38
CA VAL A 175 1.88 -6.12 5.72
C VAL A 175 1.01 -6.33 4.46
N MET A 176 1.41 -7.22 3.56
CA MET A 176 0.66 -7.52 2.34
C MET A 176 -0.72 -8.13 2.60
N GLY A 177 -0.83 -9.07 3.55
CA GLY A 177 -2.06 -9.83 3.81
C GLY A 177 -2.99 -9.29 4.90
N ARG A 178 -2.57 -8.26 5.67
CA ARG A 178 -3.41 -7.62 6.69
C ARG A 178 -3.55 -6.10 6.56
N GLN A 179 -2.55 -5.39 6.02
CA GLN A 179 -2.61 -3.92 5.91
C GLN A 179 -3.10 -3.45 4.54
N PHE A 180 -2.87 -4.22 3.47
CA PHE A 180 -3.22 -3.80 2.12
C PHE A 180 -4.46 -4.50 1.55
N VAL A 181 -4.75 -5.74 1.94
CA VAL A 181 -5.92 -6.48 1.44
C VAL A 181 -6.63 -7.20 2.60
N MET A 182 -7.96 -7.08 2.66
CA MET A 182 -8.78 -7.72 3.70
C MET A 182 -8.76 -9.25 3.57
N GLY A 183 -8.72 -9.79 2.35
CA GLY A 183 -8.62 -11.20 2.00
C GLY A 183 -8.16 -11.35 0.54
N GLU A 184 -7.60 -12.51 0.17
CA GLU A 184 -7.18 -12.76 -1.22
C GLU A 184 -8.41 -12.88 -2.14
N THR A 185 -9.50 -13.43 -1.61
CA THR A 185 -10.81 -13.49 -2.25
C THR A 185 -11.84 -12.66 -1.48
N ILE A 186 -12.95 -12.33 -2.14
CA ILE A 186 -14.06 -11.64 -1.47
C ILE A 186 -14.68 -12.53 -0.37
N GLU A 187 -14.70 -13.84 -0.56
CA GLU A 187 -15.14 -14.81 0.43
C GLU A 187 -14.29 -14.74 1.71
N ASP A 188 -12.97 -14.71 1.57
CA ASP A 188 -12.05 -14.55 2.71
C ASP A 188 -12.24 -13.20 3.40
N ALA A 189 -12.45 -12.14 2.62
CA ALA A 189 -12.63 -10.80 3.15
C ALA A 189 -13.92 -10.67 3.97
N VAL A 190 -15.02 -11.25 3.47
CA VAL A 190 -16.31 -11.29 4.18
C VAL A 190 -16.22 -12.15 5.43
N ASP A 191 -15.57 -13.32 5.38
CA ASP A 191 -15.43 -14.18 6.55
C ASP A 191 -14.64 -13.49 7.67
N ARG A 192 -13.57 -12.79 7.32
CA ARG A 192 -12.77 -11.98 8.27
C ARG A 192 -13.53 -10.76 8.80
N ALA A 193 -14.49 -10.22 8.05
CA ALA A 193 -15.26 -9.05 8.47
C ALA A 193 -16.20 -9.36 9.65
N LYS A 194 -16.72 -10.59 9.72
CA LYS A 194 -17.71 -11.04 10.73
C LYS A 194 -17.35 -10.66 12.16
N GLU A 195 -16.07 -10.83 12.55
CA GLU A 195 -15.64 -10.53 13.93
C GLU A 195 -15.84 -9.04 14.28
N LYS A 196 -15.57 -8.13 13.34
CA LYS A 196 -15.76 -6.68 13.58
C LYS A 196 -17.19 -6.25 13.31
N GLU A 197 -17.92 -6.91 12.43
CA GLU A 197 -19.35 -6.66 12.22
C GLU A 197 -20.16 -6.89 13.50
N THR A 198 -19.83 -7.92 14.31
CA THR A 198 -20.45 -8.11 15.63
C THR A 198 -20.20 -6.96 16.61
N LYS A 199 -19.16 -6.14 16.37
CA LYS A 199 -18.83 -4.94 17.15
C LYS A 199 -19.47 -3.67 16.56
N GLY A 200 -20.30 -3.80 15.52
CA GLY A 200 -21.02 -2.71 14.86
C GLY A 200 -20.27 -2.04 13.71
N TYR A 201 -19.17 -2.62 13.24
CA TYR A 201 -18.50 -2.12 12.04
C TYR A 201 -19.28 -2.51 10.78
N VAL A 202 -19.17 -1.67 9.74
CA VAL A 202 -19.68 -1.96 8.40
C VAL A 202 -18.54 -1.88 7.41
N TYR A 203 -18.57 -2.74 6.40
CA TYR A 203 -17.52 -2.84 5.40
C TYR A 203 -18.04 -2.46 4.01
N SER A 204 -17.18 -1.76 3.26
CA SER A 204 -17.30 -1.58 1.83
C SER A 204 -16.05 -2.18 1.21
N TYR A 205 -16.22 -3.06 0.22
CA TYR A 205 -15.13 -3.82 -0.36
C TYR A 205 -14.61 -3.13 -1.63
N ASP A 206 -13.34 -2.74 -1.61
CA ASP A 206 -12.61 -2.28 -2.80
C ASP A 206 -11.96 -3.50 -3.48
N MET A 207 -12.37 -3.78 -4.72
CA MET A 207 -11.91 -4.95 -5.49
C MET A 207 -10.59 -4.71 -6.24
N LEU A 208 -10.00 -3.51 -6.13
CA LEU A 208 -8.68 -3.13 -6.69
C LEU A 208 -8.59 -3.19 -8.24
N GLY A 209 -9.70 -3.39 -8.95
CA GLY A 209 -9.74 -3.43 -10.41
C GLY A 209 -9.77 -2.03 -11.02
N GLU A 210 -8.64 -1.57 -11.56
CA GLU A 210 -8.55 -0.25 -12.22
C GLU A 210 -7.79 -0.30 -13.56
N GLY A 211 -7.98 0.73 -14.39
CA GLY A 211 -7.13 1.00 -15.55
C GLY A 211 -7.11 -0.07 -16.65
N ALA A 212 -8.24 -0.72 -16.93
CA ALA A 212 -8.35 -1.75 -17.98
C ALA A 212 -7.72 -1.30 -19.31
N ARG A 213 -6.79 -2.11 -19.85
CA ARG A 213 -6.05 -1.81 -21.09
C ARG A 213 -6.57 -2.62 -22.27
N THR A 214 -7.24 -3.73 -22.00
CA THR A 214 -7.86 -4.59 -23.00
C THR A 214 -9.32 -4.88 -22.63
N MET A 215 -10.13 -5.29 -23.60
CA MET A 215 -11.50 -5.73 -23.33
C MET A 215 -11.51 -6.91 -22.34
N ARG A 216 -10.54 -7.82 -22.46
CA ARG A 216 -10.36 -8.94 -21.53
C ARG A 216 -10.11 -8.48 -20.09
N ASP A 217 -9.38 -7.39 -19.87
CA ASP A 217 -9.20 -6.83 -18.52
C ASP A 217 -10.52 -6.27 -17.98
N ALA A 218 -11.30 -5.59 -18.84
CA ALA A 218 -12.60 -5.04 -18.46
C ALA A 218 -13.62 -6.15 -18.11
N GLU A 219 -13.70 -7.21 -18.92
CA GLU A 219 -14.50 -8.40 -18.64
C GLU A 219 -14.09 -9.06 -17.32
N ARG A 220 -12.78 -9.25 -17.10
CA ARG A 220 -12.26 -9.79 -15.84
C ARG A 220 -12.67 -8.94 -14.64
N TYR A 221 -12.58 -7.61 -14.72
CA TYR A 221 -13.01 -6.73 -13.62
C TYR A 221 -14.52 -6.77 -13.41
N TYR A 222 -15.31 -6.77 -14.50
CA TYR A 222 -16.76 -6.92 -14.43
C TYR A 222 -17.16 -8.21 -13.71
N ASP A 223 -16.59 -9.34 -14.11
CA ASP A 223 -16.89 -10.64 -13.50
C ASP A 223 -16.49 -10.68 -12.03
N ALA A 224 -15.34 -10.07 -11.67
CA ALA A 224 -14.91 -9.94 -10.28
C ALA A 224 -15.91 -9.12 -9.44
N TYR A 225 -16.43 -8.01 -9.96
CA TYR A 225 -17.45 -7.21 -9.28
C TYR A 225 -18.79 -7.95 -9.17
N VAL A 226 -19.25 -8.62 -10.23
CA VAL A 226 -20.48 -9.42 -10.20
C VAL A 226 -20.38 -10.53 -9.16
N LYS A 227 -19.24 -11.22 -9.11
CA LYS A 227 -18.96 -12.24 -8.09
C LYS A 227 -18.99 -11.63 -6.69
N ALA A 228 -18.32 -10.51 -6.49
CA ALA A 228 -18.27 -9.84 -5.19
C ALA A 228 -19.66 -9.42 -4.70
N ILE A 229 -20.47 -8.80 -5.57
CA ILE A 229 -21.85 -8.39 -5.25
C ILE A 229 -22.68 -9.60 -4.81
N LYS A 230 -22.54 -10.75 -5.48
CA LYS A 230 -23.25 -11.99 -5.12
C LYS A 230 -22.79 -12.62 -3.81
N VAL A 231 -21.53 -12.41 -3.42
CA VAL A 231 -20.99 -12.92 -2.15
C VAL A 231 -21.38 -12.01 -0.98
N ILE A 232 -21.49 -10.70 -1.24
CA ILE A 232 -21.83 -9.69 -0.22
C ILE A 232 -23.34 -9.62 0.03
N GLY A 233 -24.16 -9.74 -1.01
CA GLY A 233 -25.64 -9.59 -0.96
C GLY A 233 -26.36 -10.90 -0.72
#